data_AF-A8LNV2-F1
#
_entry.id   AF-A8LNV2-F1
#
_cell.length_a   1.000
_cell.length_b   1.000
_cell.length_c   1.000
_cell.angle_alpha   90.00
_cell.angle_beta   90.00
_cell.angle_gamma   90.00
#
_symmetry.space_group_name_H-M   'P 1'
#
loop_
_entity.id
_entity.type
_entity.pdbx_description
1 polymer ?
#
loop_
_entity_poly.entity_id
_entity_poly.type
_entity_poly.pdbx_seq_one_letter_code
_entity_poly.pdbx_strand_id
1 'polypeptide(L)' 'MSAPESQECLVHIVEDDAAIRRALRRMIMRHGYEAIEHASGEAFMDGFDPDRIGCVIVDM' A
#
# COMPACT_ATOMS: atom_id res chain seq x y z
N MET A 1 -5.00 -12.77 -28.12
CA MET A 1 -5.59 -12.23 -26.88
C MET A 1 -4.43 -11.81 -26.01
N SER A 2 -4.11 -10.52 -25.97
CA SER A 2 -3.04 -10.03 -25.08
C SER A 2 -3.46 -10.25 -23.63
N ALA A 3 -2.53 -10.71 -22.80
CA ALA A 3 -2.72 -10.72 -21.35
C ALA A 3 -3.16 -9.32 -20.89
N PRO A 4 -4.04 -9.20 -19.87
CA PRO A 4 -4.30 -7.89 -19.29
C PRO A 4 -2.96 -7.28 -18.89
N GLU A 5 -2.71 -6.03 -19.32
CA GLU A 5 -1.61 -5.22 -18.79
C GLU A 5 -1.62 -5.39 -17.27
N SER A 6 -0.49 -5.76 -16.69
CA SER A 6 -0.34 -5.89 -15.25
C SER A 6 -0.64 -4.52 -14.64
N GLN A 7 -1.90 -4.31 -14.25
CA GLN A 7 -2.31 -3.15 -13.49
C GLN A 7 -1.45 -3.18 -12.23
N GLU A 8 -0.49 -2.27 -12.14
CA GLU A 8 0.29 -2.03 -10.92
C GLU A 8 -0.71 -1.73 -9.81
N CYS A 9 -1.08 -2.75 -9.03
CA CYS A 9 -2.07 -2.63 -7.98
C CYS A 9 -1.39 -1.96 -6.78
N LEU A 10 -1.95 -0.83 -6.37
CA LEU A 10 -1.46 -0.01 -5.28
C LEU A 10 -1.93 -0.55 -3.93
N VAL A 11 -1.01 -0.68 -2.98
CA VAL A 11 -1.28 -1.06 -1.60
C VAL A 11 -0.79 0.03 -0.65
N HIS A 12 -1.70 0.60 0.14
CA HIS A 12 -1.37 1.48 1.25
C HIS A 12 -1.20 0.63 2.52
N ILE A 13 -0.15 0.90 3.28
CA ILE A 13 0.16 0.21 4.54
C ILE A 13 0.10 1.24 5.66
N VAL A 14 -0.85 1.09 6.59
CA VAL A 14 -1.01 1.91 7.78
C VAL A 14 -0.63 1.08 8.99
N GLU A 15 0.49 1.43 9.62
CA GLU A 15 1.14 0.63 10.66
C GLU A 15 2.02 1.56 11.50
N ASP A 16 1.94 1.54 12.83
CA ASP A 16 2.69 2.44 13.70
C ASP A 16 4.13 1.95 13.91
N ASP A 17 4.35 0.63 14.00
CA ASP A 17 5.68 0.05 14.14
C ASP A 17 6.49 0.10 12.82
N ALA A 18 7.60 0.83 12.86
CA ALA A 18 8.44 1.03 11.68
C ALA A 18 9.10 -0.25 11.14
N ALA A 19 9.39 -1.22 11.99
CA ALA A 19 9.99 -2.48 11.57
C ALA A 19 8.95 -3.37 10.86
N ILE A 20 7.72 -3.44 11.39
CA ILE A 20 6.60 -4.18 10.78
C ILE A 20 6.20 -3.53 9.46
N ARG A 21 6.00 -2.21 9.43
CA ARG A 21 5.65 -1.45 8.23
C ARG A 21 6.65 -1.71 7.09
N ARG A 22 7.94 -1.68 7.41
CA ARG A 22 9.01 -1.96 6.45
C ARG A 22 9.06 -3.42 6.02
N ALA A 23 8.66 -4.36 6.88
CA ALA A 23 8.54 -5.77 6.50
C ALA A 23 7.37 -6.01 5.54
N LEU A 24 6.19 -5.44 5.83
CA LEU A 24 5.01 -5.50 4.98
C LEU A 24 5.29 -4.91 3.60
N ARG A 25 5.88 -3.71 3.52
CA ARG A 25 6.27 -3.11 2.24
C ARG A 25 7.13 -4.05 1.39
N ARG A 26 8.18 -4.63 2.00
CA ARG A 26 9.08 -5.54 1.30
C ARG A 26 8.36 -6.79 0.80
N MET A 27 7.40 -7.31 1.56
CA MET A 27 6.58 -8.44 1.15
C MET A 27 5.69 -8.08 -0.06
N ILE A 28 4.99 -6.95 0.00
CA ILE A 28 4.09 -6.47 -1.06
C ILE A 28 4.87 -6.24 -2.36
N MET A 29 5.99 -5.51 -2.30
CA MET A 29 6.82 -5.23 -3.47
C MET A 29 7.41 -6.51 -4.10
N ARG A 30 7.74 -7.54 -3.31
CA ARG A 30 8.21 -8.83 -3.84
C ARG A 30 7.17 -9.56 -4.68
N HIS A 31 5.88 -9.26 -4.51
CA HIS A 31 4.79 -9.82 -5.30
C HIS A 31 4.40 -8.95 -6.50
N GLY A 32 5.17 -7.88 -6.80
CA GLY A 32 4.96 -7.03 -7.98
C GLY A 32 3.94 -5.90 -7.78
N TYR A 33 3.59 -5.59 -6.53
CA TYR A 33 2.66 -4.50 -6.20
C TYR A 33 3.41 -3.22 -5.83
N GLU A 34 2.78 -2.06 -6.09
CA GLU A 34 3.22 -0.77 -5.55
C GLU A 34 2.81 -0.69 -4.07
N ALA A 35 3.68 -0.12 -3.23
CA ALA A 35 3.42 0.01 -1.80
C ALA A 35 3.74 1.42 -1.29
N ILE A 36 2.79 2.04 -0.59
CA ILE A 36 2.97 3.33 0.11
C ILE A 36 2.83 3.12 1.61
N GLU A 37 3.79 3.62 2.38
CA GLU A 37 3.89 3.47 3.83
C GLU A 37 3.31 4.69 4.56
N HIS A 38 2.48 4.45 5.58
CA HIS A 38 1.89 5.46 6.46
C HIS A 38 2.10 5.04 7.91
N ALA A 39 2.55 5.97 8.76
CA ALA A 39 2.80 5.68 10.18
C ALA A 39 1.53 5.78 11.04
N SER A 40 0.45 6.33 10.51
CA SER A 40 -0.85 6.44 11.18
C SER A 40 -1.97 6.64 10.17
N GLY A 41 -3.22 6.52 10.63
CA GLY A 41 -4.39 6.78 9.80
C GLY A 41 -4.47 8.24 9.33
N GLU A 42 -4.07 9.19 10.17
CA GLU A 42 -4.01 10.62 9.80
C GLU A 42 -3.02 10.85 8.66
N ALA A 43 -1.84 10.24 8.73
CA ALA A 43 -0.83 10.35 7.67
C ALA A 43 -1.34 9.79 6.33
N PHE A 44 -2.18 8.74 6.35
CA PHE A 44 -2.85 8.24 5.17
C PHE A 44 -3.90 9.22 4.64
N MET A 45 -4.71 9.80 5.52
CA MET A 45 -5.78 10.72 5.15
C MET A 45 -5.26 12.05 4.56
N ASP A 46 -4.11 12.54 5.00
CA ASP A 46 -3.49 13.79 4.49
C ASP A 46 -3.19 13.75 2.98
N GLY A 47 -2.99 12.54 2.42
CA GLY A 47 -2.70 12.31 1.01
C GLY A 47 -3.72 11.40 0.31
N PHE A 48 -4.88 11.15 0.91
CA PHE A 48 -5.88 10.24 0.36
C PHE A 48 -6.56 10.84 -0.88
N ASP A 49 -6.45 10.12 -2.00
CA ASP A 49 -7.14 10.42 -3.24
C ASP A 49 -8.22 9.36 -3.48
N PRO A 50 -9.52 9.70 -3.40
CA PRO A 50 -10.61 8.76 -3.58
C PRO A 50 -10.73 8.22 -5.02
N ASP A 51 -10.14 8.90 -6.01
CA ASP A 51 -10.17 8.46 -7.42
C ASP A 51 -9.05 7.47 -7.74
N ARG A 52 -8.05 7.33 -6.85
CA ARG A 52 -6.94 6.37 -6.99
C ARG A 52 -7.31 5.04 -6.34
N ILE A 53 -7.82 4.11 -7.15
CA ILE A 53 -8.22 2.76 -6.68
C ILE A 53 -7.00 1.96 -6.18
N GLY A 54 -7.12 1.40 -4.98
CA GLY A 54 -6.10 0.55 -4.37
C GLY A 54 -6.63 -0.25 -3.18
N CYS A 55 -5.73 -0.99 -2.54
CA CYS A 55 -6.00 -1.71 -1.29
C CYS A 55 -5.34 -0.97 -0.12
N VAL A 56 -5.94 -1.07 1.06
CA VAL A 56 -5.40 -0.54 2.32
C VAL A 56 -5.25 -1.70 3.30
N ILE A 57 -4.06 -1.86 3.87
CA ILE A 57 -3.76 -2.77 4.98
C ILE A 57 -3.57 -1.88 6.21
N VAL A 58 -4.37 -2.11 7.26
CA VAL A 58 -4.33 -1.35 8.51
C VAL A 58 -4.07 -2.30 9.65
N ASP A 59 -3.11 -1.95 10.51
CA ASP A 59 -3.01 -2.52 11.86
C ASP A 59 -3.75 -1.64 12.88
N MET A 60 -4.37 -2.28 13.88
CA MET A 60 -5.28 -1.66 14.86
C MET A 60 -4.66 -1.48 16.24
#